data_AF-A0AAV5J1E5-F1
#
_entry.id   AF-A0AAV5J1E5-F1
#
_cell.length_a   1.000
_cell.length_b   1.000
_cell.length_c   1.000
_cell.angle_alpha   90.00
_cell.angle_beta   90.00
_cell.angle_gamma   90.00
#
_symmetry.space_group_name_H-M   'P 1'
#
loop_
_entity.id
_entity.type
_entity.pdbx_description
1 polymer ?
#
loop_
_entity_poly.entity_id
_entity_poly.type
_entity_poly.pdbx_seq_one_letter_code
_entity_poly.pdbx_strand_id
1 'polypeptide(L)'
;MPDSGVAQISLFCSQVKNKRFDDNSLRILESVLVSKEVKSLIETHLSLKEFMRSESLSVVREIAVKTVNEQLSVLEFFVRAFAIIGDVEVRIL
;
A
#
# COMPACT_ATOMS: atom_id res chain seq x y z
N MET A 1 11.64 -17.91 -12.75
CA MET A 1 11.63 -17.05 -11.56
C MET A 1 10.21 -16.56 -11.36
N PRO A 2 9.69 -16.42 -10.13
CA PRO A 2 8.42 -15.75 -9.92
C PRO A 2 8.52 -14.35 -10.52
N ASP A 3 7.44 -13.89 -11.14
CA ASP A 3 7.32 -12.51 -11.60
C ASP A 3 7.67 -11.58 -10.43
N SER A 4 8.69 -10.74 -10.64
CA SER A 4 9.18 -9.82 -9.63
C SER A 4 8.07 -8.91 -9.11
N GLY A 5 7.03 -8.61 -9.90
CA GLY A 5 5.88 -7.83 -9.45
C GLY A 5 5.05 -8.57 -8.38
N VAL A 6 4.72 -9.83 -8.62
CA VAL A 6 3.90 -10.66 -7.70
C VAL A 6 4.59 -10.87 -6.35
N ALA A 7 5.91 -11.07 -6.36
CA ALA A 7 6.69 -11.21 -5.14
C ALA A 7 6.70 -9.90 -4.32
N GLN A 8 6.84 -8.75 -4.97
CA GLN A 8 6.82 -7.44 -4.30
C GLN A 8 5.43 -7.09 -3.75
N ILE A 9 4.35 -7.41 -4.47
CA ILE A 9 2.97 -7.26 -3.96
C ILE A 9 2.78 -8.08 -2.69
N SER A 10 3.19 -9.35 -2.73
CA SER A 10 3.06 -10.26 -1.59
C SER A 10 3.85 -9.77 -0.38
N LEU A 11 5.06 -9.25 -0.62
CA LEU A 11 5.92 -8.66 0.41
C LEU A 11 5.28 -7.42 1.03
N PHE A 12 4.76 -6.50 0.21
CA PHE A 12 4.05 -5.30 0.68
C PHE A 12 2.85 -5.66 1.55
N CYS A 13 1.97 -6.54 1.05
CA CYS A 13 0.80 -6.98 1.79
C CYS A 13 1.17 -7.63 3.13
N SER A 14 2.26 -8.40 3.16
CA SER A 14 2.79 -8.99 4.40
C SER A 14 3.27 -7.91 5.38
N GLN A 15 3.98 -6.88 4.90
CA GLN A 15 4.43 -5.77 5.76
C GLN A 15 3.27 -5.00 6.37
N VAL A 16 2.24 -4.69 5.59
CA VAL A 16 1.02 -4.02 6.07
C VAL A 16 0.32 -4.86 7.14
N LYS A 17 0.12 -6.16 6.90
CA LYS A 17 -0.47 -7.09 7.89
C LYS A 17 0.33 -7.18 9.19
N ASN A 18 1.66 -7.06 9.09
CA ASN A 18 2.56 -7.02 10.24
C ASN A 18 2.72 -5.61 10.84
N LYS A 19 1.90 -4.64 10.42
CA LYS A 19 1.89 -3.26 10.92
C LYS A 19 3.22 -2.53 10.74
N ARG A 20 3.97 -2.88 9.68
CA ARG A 20 5.20 -2.20 9.30
C ARG A 20 4.89 -1.01 8.40
N PHE A 21 4.62 0.11 9.05
CA PHE A 21 4.25 1.37 8.42
C PHE A 21 5.48 2.28 8.31
N ASP A 22 6.38 1.94 7.40
CA ASP A 22 7.66 2.64 7.20
C ASP A 22 7.92 2.94 5.72
N ASP A 23 8.95 3.75 5.45
CA ASP A 23 9.34 4.15 4.10
C ASP A 23 9.78 2.96 3.23
N ASN A 24 10.27 1.87 3.83
CA ASN A 24 10.67 0.69 3.07
C ASN A 24 9.44 -0.02 2.50
N SER A 25 8.35 -0.10 3.26
CA SER A 25 7.06 -0.57 2.75
C SER A 25 6.53 0.28 1.60
N LEU A 26 6.69 1.62 1.66
CA LEU A 26 6.27 2.52 0.58
C LEU A 26 7.09 2.32 -0.71
N ARG A 27 8.41 2.13 -0.60
CA ARG A 27 9.27 1.86 -1.76
C ARG A 27 8.91 0.55 -2.46
N ILE A 28 8.50 -0.46 -1.70
CA ILE A 28 8.01 -1.73 -2.27
C ILE A 28 6.74 -1.47 -3.07
N LEU A 29 5.78 -0.70 -2.53
CA LEU A 29 4.56 -0.31 -3.24
C LEU A 29 4.85 0.44 -4.54
N GLU A 30 5.77 1.40 -4.53
CA GLU A 30 6.21 2.11 -5.74
C GLU A 30 6.79 1.13 -6.77
N SER A 31 7.62 0.18 -6.36
CA SER A 31 8.25 -0.78 -7.27
C SER A 31 7.24 -1.71 -7.97
N VAL A 32 6.15 -2.05 -7.28
CA VAL A 32 5.04 -2.85 -7.84
C VAL A 32 4.35 -2.09 -8.97
N LEU A 33 4.13 -0.80 -8.77
CA LEU A 33 3.32 0.04 -9.65
C LEU A 33 4.07 0.54 -10.90
N VAL A 34 5.39 0.29 -10.99
CA VAL A 34 6.23 0.59 -12.16
C VAL A 34 6.22 -0.55 -13.20
N SER A 35 5.46 -1.64 -12.96
CA SER A 35 5.35 -2.77 -13.90
C SER A 35 4.76 -2.37 -15.26
N LYS A 36 5.25 -2.99 -16.34
CA LYS A 36 5.00 -2.59 -17.74
C LYS A 36 3.70 -3.15 -18.36
N GLU A 37 3.02 -4.08 -17.69
CA GLU A 37 1.88 -4.80 -18.25
C GLU A 37 0.55 -4.17 -17.82
N VAL A 38 0.00 -3.30 -18.67
CA VAL A 38 -1.13 -2.41 -18.36
C VAL A 38 -2.38 -3.15 -17.83
N LYS A 39 -2.76 -4.31 -18.39
CA LYS A 39 -3.94 -5.05 -17.91
C LYS A 39 -3.74 -5.66 -16.52
N SER A 40 -2.59 -6.31 -16.30
CA SER A 40 -2.24 -6.87 -14.99
C SER A 40 -2.06 -5.77 -13.94
N LEU A 41 -1.56 -4.60 -14.36
CA LEU A 41 -1.41 -3.43 -13.52
C LEU A 41 -2.74 -2.88 -13.02
N ILE A 42 -3.78 -2.81 -13.86
CA ILE A 42 -5.12 -2.34 -13.46
C ILE A 42 -5.75 -3.27 -12.41
N GLU A 43 -5.77 -4.58 -12.66
CA GLU A 43 -6.35 -5.55 -11.70
C GLU A 43 -5.58 -5.57 -10.37
N THR A 44 -4.25 -5.50 -10.45
CA THR A 44 -3.37 -5.36 -9.28
C THR A 44 -3.66 -4.08 -8.50
N HIS A 45 -3.85 -2.97 -9.21
CA HIS A 45 -4.12 -1.67 -8.62
C HIS A 45 -5.45 -1.65 -7.87
N LEU A 46 -6.53 -2.12 -8.50
CA LEU A 46 -7.84 -2.23 -7.86
C LEU A 46 -7.77 -3.12 -6.61
N SER A 47 -7.10 -4.26 -6.71
CA SER A 47 -6.91 -5.19 -5.59
C SER A 47 -6.12 -4.54 -4.43
N LEU A 48 -5.05 -3.79 -4.73
CA LEU A 48 -4.26 -3.07 -3.74
C LEU A 48 -5.07 -1.94 -3.07
N LYS A 49 -5.87 -1.21 -3.85
CA LYS A 49 -6.75 -0.14 -3.36
C LYS A 49 -7.77 -0.70 -2.36
N GLU A 50 -8.42 -1.80 -2.70
CA GLU A 50 -9.37 -2.49 -1.82
C GLU A 50 -8.69 -3.03 -0.56
N PHE A 51 -7.53 -3.69 -0.71
CA PHE A 51 -6.73 -4.18 0.40
C PHE A 51 -6.35 -3.05 1.37
N MET A 52 -5.78 -1.95 0.86
CA MET A 52 -5.38 -0.81 1.69
C MET A 52 -6.56 -0.13 2.37
N ARG A 53 -7.71 -0.05 1.69
CA ARG A 53 -8.94 0.46 2.29
C ARG A 53 -9.43 -0.41 3.46
N SER A 54 -9.38 -1.74 3.32
CA SER A 54 -9.74 -2.67 4.39
C SER A 54 -8.78 -2.56 5.59
N GLU A 55 -7.47 -2.64 5.33
CA GLU A 55 -6.47 -2.60 6.39
C GLU A 55 -6.45 -1.25 7.13
N SER A 56 -6.54 -0.14 6.40
CA SER A 56 -6.58 1.20 7.03
C SER A 56 -7.75 1.36 8.01
N LEU A 57 -8.95 0.88 7.66
CA LEU A 57 -10.11 0.97 8.55
C LEU A 57 -9.91 0.17 9.84
N SER A 58 -9.31 -1.02 9.73
CA SER A 58 -8.97 -1.85 10.88
C SER A 58 -7.94 -1.14 11.76
N VAL A 59 -6.84 -0.66 11.16
CA VAL A 59 -5.72 -0.04 11.87
C VAL A 59 -6.12 1.27 12.55
N VAL A 60 -6.94 2.11 11.92
CA VAL A 60 -7.43 3.37 12.52
C VAL A 60 -8.12 3.13 13.86
N ARG A 61 -8.88 2.03 13.99
CA ARG A 61 -9.53 1.67 15.25
C ARG A 61 -8.51 1.20 16.30
N GLU A 62 -7.49 0.48 15.88
CA GLU A 62 -6.45 -0.04 16.79
C GLU A 62 -5.52 1.06 17.32
N ILE A 63 -5.17 2.05 16.50
CA ILE A 63 -4.27 3.13 16.91
C ILE A 63 -4.94 4.17 17.80
N ALA A 64 -6.27 4.13 17.97
CA ALA A 64 -7.00 5.08 18.82
C ALA A 64 -6.52 5.08 20.28
N VAL A 65 -5.92 3.98 20.76
CA VAL A 65 -5.36 3.86 22.12
C VAL A 65 -3.86 4.15 22.21
N LYS A 66 -3.22 4.51 21.08
CA LYS A 66 -1.79 4.83 21.00
C LYS A 66 -1.53 6.32 21.27
N THR A 67 -0.25 6.70 21.38
CA THR A 67 0.12 8.12 21.50
C THR A 67 -0.23 8.88 20.22
N VAL A 68 -0.45 10.20 20.33
CA VAL A 68 -0.73 11.05 19.17
C VAL A 68 0.38 10.95 18.11
N ASN A 69 1.64 10.85 18.52
CA ASN A 69 2.77 10.72 17.58
C ASN A 69 2.71 9.40 16.80
N GLU A 70 2.42 8.28 17.46
CA GLU A 70 2.23 6.98 16.78
C GLU A 70 1.02 7.04 15.84
N GLN A 71 -0.08 7.64 16.28
CA GLN A 71 -1.27 7.81 15.44
C GLN A 71 -0.95 8.59 14.15
N LEU A 72 -0.28 9.74 14.29
CA LEU A 72 0.10 10.58 13.17
C LEU A 72 1.06 9.86 12.22
N SER A 73 2.04 9.12 12.74
CA SER A 73 2.98 8.36 11.91
C SER A 73 2.28 7.28 11.08
N VAL A 74 1.32 6.55 11.67
CA VAL A 74 0.53 5.55 10.94
C VAL A 74 -0.38 6.19 9.91
N LEU A 75 -1.04 7.29 10.25
CA LEU A 75 -1.90 8.03 9.31
C LEU A 75 -1.09 8.59 8.14
N GLU A 76 0.10 9.14 8.40
CA GLU A 76 1.01 9.63 7.36
C GLU A 76 1.36 8.52 6.36
N PHE A 77 1.70 7.32 6.85
CA PHE A 77 1.96 6.17 5.99
C PHE A 77 0.77 5.86 5.07
N PHE A 78 -0.46 5.77 5.61
CA PHE A 78 -1.64 5.47 4.80
C PHE A 78 -1.93 6.57 3.78
N VAL A 79 -1.82 7.85 4.16
CA VAL A 79 -2.00 8.98 3.24
C VAL A 79 -1.01 8.88 2.08
N ARG A 80 0.28 8.61 2.37
CA ARG A 80 1.31 8.45 1.34
C ARG A 80 1.05 7.24 0.46
N ALA A 81 0.67 6.10 1.03
CA ALA A 81 0.32 4.90 0.26
C ALA A 81 -0.89 5.13 -0.66
N PHE A 82 -1.95 5.79 -0.18
CA PHE A 82 -3.10 6.14 -1.00
C PHE A 82 -2.74 7.14 -2.11
N ALA A 83 -1.83 8.09 -1.86
CA ALA A 83 -1.33 8.98 -2.90
C ALA A 83 -0.56 8.21 -3.99
N ILE A 84 0.31 7.28 -3.60
CA ILE A 84 1.05 6.41 -4.54
C ILE A 84 0.09 5.58 -5.40
N ILE A 85 -0.94 4.99 -4.77
CA ILE A 85 -1.97 4.25 -5.50
C ILE A 85 -2.76 5.20 -6.40
N GLY A 86 -3.23 6.34 -5.90
CA GLY A 86 -4.05 7.30 -6.65
C GLY A 86 -3.33 7.93 -7.86
N ASP A 87 -2.03 8.21 -7.76
CA ASP A 87 -1.23 8.75 -8.87
C ASP A 87 -1.23 7.81 -10.08
N VAL A 88 -1.23 6.50 -9.85
CA VAL A 88 -1.32 5.50 -10.92
C VAL A 88 -2.70 5.49 -11.59
N GLU A 89 -3.77 5.74 -10.85
CA GLU A 89 -5.14 5.80 -11.39
C GLU A 89 -5.28 6.94 -12.41
N VAL A 90 -4.66 8.09 -12.14
CA VAL A 90 -4.66 9.25 -13.04
C VAL A 90 -3.82 9.00 -14.31
N ARG A 91 -2.80 8.14 -14.25
CA ARG A 91 -1.92 7.86 -15.41
C ARG A 91 -2.46 6.81 -16.38
N ILE A 92 -3.46 6.03 -15.97
CA ILE A 92 -4.04 4.93 -16.78
C ILE A 92 -5.42 5.31 -17.37
N LEU A 93 -6.06 6.36 -16.84
CA LEU A 93 -7.28 6.98 -17.39
C LEU A 93 -6.95 8.03 -18.45
#